data_AF-A0A8B6DUX5-F1
#
_entry.id   AF-A0A8B6DUX5-F1
#
_cell.length_a   1.000
_cell.length_b   1.000
_cell.length_c   1.000
_cell.angle_alpha   90.00
_cell.angle_beta   90.00
_cell.angle_gamma   90.00
#
_symmetry.space_group_name_H-M   'P 1'
#
loop_
_entity.id
_entity.type
_entity.pdbx_description
1 polymer ?
#
loop_
_entity_poly.entity_id
_entity_poly.type
_entity_poly.pdbx_seq_one_letter_code
_entity_poly.pdbx_strand_id
1 'polypeptide(L)'
;MEWEPDEQAWHSYINFELRYKELDRARVIYERFVLVHPEVKNWIKYAKFEEKNSYISSARRVYERAIEFFGEDNIDERLVVAFAKFEEGQKEHERARLIYKYALDHLPKDSCQEIYKHYTVHEKKFGSRAAIEDVIVSKRRFKYEEEVKTNPYNYDAWFDYLRLLEADGNTEQIRETYERAIANVPPSKEKRHWRRYIYLWINYAVYEELENDDPDKVREVFKACLDVIPHKTFTFAKIWLLFAQFEIRQKSLQGARRVMGTAVGKCPKNKLYRGYIELELQLREFERCRILYEKFLEFGPENCTSWIKYAELETILGDIDRAEAIYELAINQQQLDMPEVLWKSYIDFQIEQEEFDKVRNLYRRLLQRTKHVK
;
A
#
# COMPACT_ATOMS: atom_id res chain seq x y z
N MET A 1 -34.26 50.29 21.34
CA MET A 1 -33.80 49.89 19.99
C MET A 1 -32.79 50.93 19.58
N GLU A 2 -31.51 50.66 19.81
CA GLU A 2 -30.45 51.48 19.23
C GLU A 2 -30.46 51.20 17.73
N TRP A 3 -30.60 52.25 16.92
CA TRP A 3 -30.62 52.10 15.48
C TRP A 3 -29.22 51.69 15.02
N GLU A 4 -29.07 50.46 14.57
CA GLU A 4 -27.82 49.91 14.05
C GLU A 4 -27.77 50.16 12.54
N PRO A 5 -26.90 51.08 12.07
CA PRO A 5 -26.85 51.41 10.67
C PRO A 5 -26.11 50.32 9.85
N ASP A 6 -26.38 50.30 8.55
CA ASP A 6 -25.84 49.33 7.59
C ASP A 6 -24.30 49.40 7.48
N GLU A 7 -23.65 48.34 6.99
CA GLU A 7 -22.19 48.19 6.86
C GLU A 7 -21.54 49.41 6.18
N GLN A 8 -22.22 49.92 5.15
CA GLN A 8 -21.78 51.07 4.37
C GLN A 8 -21.77 52.38 5.17
N ALA A 9 -22.69 52.53 6.13
CA ALA A 9 -22.75 53.70 6.99
C ALA A 9 -21.56 53.73 7.95
N TRP A 10 -21.20 52.59 8.54
CA TRP A 10 -19.98 52.45 9.35
C TRP A 10 -18.73 52.76 8.53
N HIS A 11 -18.63 52.24 7.31
CA HIS A 11 -17.52 52.58 6.41
C HIS A 11 -17.45 54.07 6.05
N SER A 12 -18.60 54.72 5.83
CA SER A 12 -18.65 56.15 5.56
C SER A 12 -18.16 56.98 6.75
N TYR A 13 -18.48 56.54 7.97
CA TYR A 13 -18.05 57.19 9.20
C TYR A 13 -16.56 57.00 9.46
N ILE A 14 -16.04 55.80 9.25
CA ILE A 14 -14.60 55.53 9.28
C ILE A 14 -13.86 56.38 8.25
N ASN A 15 -14.36 56.46 7.01
CA ASN A 15 -13.75 57.27 5.95
C ASN A 15 -13.83 58.78 6.24
N PHE A 16 -14.78 59.22 7.07
CA PHE A 16 -14.86 60.59 7.54
C PHE A 16 -13.72 60.86 8.53
N GLU A 17 -13.57 60.05 9.59
CA GLU A 17 -12.50 60.23 10.59
C GLU A 17 -11.10 60.08 9.96
N LEU A 18 -10.94 59.21 8.96
CA LEU A 18 -9.67 59.09 8.22
C LEU A 18 -9.32 60.33 7.39
N ARG A 19 -10.31 61.10 6.93
CA ARG A 19 -10.05 62.39 6.29
C ARG A 19 -9.52 63.43 7.27
N TYR A 20 -9.91 63.35 8.54
CA TYR A 20 -9.43 64.23 9.61
C TYR A 20 -8.15 63.74 10.31
N LYS A 21 -7.61 62.57 9.92
CA LYS A 21 -6.42 61.92 10.51
C LYS A 21 -6.58 61.50 11.98
N GLU A 22 -7.81 61.37 12.47
CA GLU A 22 -8.12 60.90 13.82
C GLU A 22 -8.13 59.37 13.86
N LEU A 23 -6.94 58.76 13.94
CA LEU A 23 -6.78 57.30 13.90
C LEU A 23 -7.34 56.59 15.13
N ASP A 24 -7.23 57.20 16.31
CA ASP A 24 -7.72 56.60 17.56
C ASP A 24 -9.25 56.54 17.60
N ARG A 25 -9.93 57.58 17.06
CA ARG A 25 -11.39 57.58 16.93
C ARG A 25 -11.85 56.55 15.90
N ALA A 26 -11.17 56.46 14.76
CA ALA A 26 -11.44 55.42 13.77
C ALA A 26 -11.32 54.01 14.37
N ARG A 27 -10.35 53.76 15.27
CA ARG A 27 -10.21 52.49 15.99
C ARG A 27 -11.41 52.19 16.88
N VAL A 28 -11.83 53.14 17.71
CA VAL A 28 -13.01 52.97 18.59
C VAL A 28 -14.27 52.68 17.77
N ILE A 29 -14.39 53.30 16.59
CA ILE A 29 -15.50 53.04 15.67
C ILE A 29 -15.41 51.62 15.11
N TYR A 30 -14.23 51.17 14.70
CA TYR A 30 -14.02 49.79 14.26
C TYR A 30 -14.31 48.77 15.38
N GLU A 31 -13.93 49.05 16.63
CA GLU A 31 -14.24 48.18 17.76
C GLU A 31 -15.75 48.06 18.01
N ARG A 32 -16.49 49.17 17.88
CA ARG A 32 -17.96 49.14 17.92
C ARG A 32 -18.53 48.40 16.73
N PHE A 33 -17.97 48.61 15.54
CA PHE A 33 -18.43 48.00 14.30
C PHE A 33 -18.31 46.47 14.31
N VAL A 34 -17.20 45.91 14.80
CA VAL A 34 -17.04 44.44 14.89
C VAL A 34 -17.92 43.78 15.96
N LEU A 35 -18.38 44.54 16.96
CA LEU A 35 -19.34 44.06 17.97
C LEU A 35 -20.78 44.13 17.48
N VAL A 36 -21.14 45.17 16.72
CA VAL A 36 -22.48 45.35 16.14
C VAL A 36 -22.70 44.42 14.95
N HIS A 37 -21.68 44.22 14.11
CA HIS A 37 -21.73 43.32 12.95
C HIS A 37 -20.60 42.29 13.00
N PRO A 38 -20.78 41.17 13.74
CA PRO A 38 -19.76 40.14 13.93
C PRO A 38 -19.54 39.23 12.71
N GLU A 39 -19.37 39.83 11.53
CA GLU A 39 -19.01 39.09 10.31
C GLU A 39 -17.50 38.99 10.12
N VAL A 40 -17.03 37.84 9.66
CA VAL A 40 -15.60 37.57 9.39
C VAL A 40 -14.99 38.61 8.45
N LYS A 41 -15.75 39.07 7.46
CA LYS A 41 -15.30 40.11 6.51
C LYS A 41 -14.95 41.42 7.23
N ASN A 42 -15.70 41.78 8.27
CA ASN A 42 -15.52 43.03 9.01
C ASN A 42 -14.26 42.97 9.87
N TRP A 43 -13.99 41.82 10.51
CA TRP A 43 -12.74 41.57 11.22
C TRP A 43 -11.53 41.64 10.29
N ILE A 44 -11.60 41.06 9.08
CA ILE A 44 -10.51 41.14 8.08
C ILE A 44 -10.29 42.59 7.63
N LYS A 45 -11.37 43.37 7.42
CA LYS A 45 -11.26 44.79 7.06
C LYS A 45 -10.62 45.61 8.18
N TYR A 46 -11.00 45.34 9.43
CA TYR A 46 -10.41 46.02 10.59
C TYR A 46 -8.92 45.69 10.76
N ALA A 47 -8.53 44.42 10.59
CA ALA A 47 -7.13 44.03 10.66
C ALA A 47 -6.29 44.66 9.53
N LYS A 48 -6.81 44.70 8.30
CA LYS A 48 -6.17 45.41 7.17
C LYS A 48 -6.06 46.91 7.38
N PHE A 49 -6.99 47.51 8.13
CA PHE A 49 -6.93 48.92 8.49
C PHE A 49 -5.75 49.20 9.43
N GLU A 50 -5.58 48.39 10.49
CA GLU A 50 -4.44 48.51 11.40
C GLU A 50 -3.10 48.21 10.67
N GLU A 51 -3.10 47.27 9.71
CA GLU A 51 -1.93 46.97 8.86
C GLU A 51 -1.51 48.18 8.01
N LYS A 52 -2.45 48.85 7.33
CA LYS A 52 -2.16 50.06 6.53
C LYS A 52 -1.56 51.19 7.36
N ASN A 53 -1.92 51.26 8.64
CA ASN A 53 -1.43 52.28 9.57
C ASN A 53 -0.15 51.84 10.31
N SER A 54 0.45 50.70 9.95
CA SER A 54 1.68 50.15 10.56
C SER A 54 1.55 49.77 12.05
N TYR A 55 0.34 49.60 12.58
CA TYR A 55 0.10 49.11 13.95
C TYR A 55 0.07 47.58 14.00
N ILE A 56 1.25 46.98 13.86
CA ILE A 56 1.42 45.51 13.73
C ILE A 56 0.91 44.78 14.98
N SER A 57 1.25 45.26 16.18
CA SER A 57 0.82 44.62 17.44
C SER A 57 -0.68 44.71 17.66
N SER A 58 -1.31 45.80 17.23
CA SER A 58 -2.78 45.95 17.30
C SER A 58 -3.46 45.03 16.30
N ALA A 59 -2.96 44.94 15.06
CA ALA A 59 -3.48 44.04 14.04
C ALA A 59 -3.45 42.56 14.49
N ARG A 60 -2.36 42.11 15.16
CA ARG A 60 -2.29 40.76 15.74
C ARG A 60 -3.36 40.53 16.79
N ARG A 61 -3.50 41.45 17.75
CA ARG A 61 -4.54 41.35 18.79
C ARG A 61 -5.95 41.31 18.20
N VAL A 62 -6.19 41.99 17.09
CA VAL A 62 -7.47 41.93 16.37
C VAL A 62 -7.70 40.53 15.78
N TYR A 63 -6.68 39.90 15.19
CA TYR A 63 -6.78 38.53 14.70
C TYR A 63 -6.94 37.50 15.83
N GLU A 64 -6.19 37.62 16.92
CA GLU A 64 -6.33 36.77 18.10
C GLU A 64 -7.74 36.89 18.71
N ARG A 65 -8.23 38.13 18.87
CA ARG A 65 -9.59 38.41 19.36
C ARG A 65 -10.65 37.88 18.41
N ALA A 66 -10.41 37.92 17.09
CA ALA A 66 -11.33 37.35 16.12
C ALA A 66 -11.40 35.83 16.27
N ILE A 67 -10.26 35.14 16.43
CA ILE A 67 -10.21 33.69 16.64
C ILE A 67 -10.90 33.30 17.97
N GLU A 68 -10.65 34.04 19.05
CA GLU A 68 -11.30 33.83 20.35
C GLU A 68 -12.82 34.07 20.28
N PHE A 69 -13.25 35.09 19.53
CA PHE A 69 -14.65 35.47 19.40
C PHE A 69 -15.48 34.47 18.57
N PHE A 70 -14.94 33.98 17.45
CA PHE A 70 -15.64 32.99 16.63
C PHE A 70 -15.65 31.59 17.26
N GLY A 71 -14.75 31.33 18.21
CA GLY A 71 -14.61 30.03 18.87
C GLY A 71 -14.20 28.91 17.91
N GLU A 72 -13.93 27.72 18.44
CA GLU A 72 -13.48 26.56 17.65
C GLU A 72 -14.54 26.08 16.63
N ASP A 73 -15.83 26.37 16.86
CA ASP A 73 -16.95 25.81 16.10
C ASP A 73 -17.27 26.54 14.78
N ASN A 74 -16.76 27.76 14.55
CA ASN A 74 -17.17 28.58 13.39
C ASN A 74 -16.05 29.47 12.79
N ILE A 75 -14.81 29.00 12.85
CA ILE A 75 -13.68 29.67 12.19
C ILE A 75 -13.88 29.59 10.67
N ASP A 76 -14.08 30.73 10.01
CA ASP A 76 -14.16 30.82 8.56
C ASP A 76 -12.75 30.84 7.94
N GLU A 77 -12.57 30.05 6.89
CA GLU A 77 -11.33 29.86 6.10
C GLU A 77 -10.65 31.20 5.76
N ARG A 78 -11.46 32.21 5.46
CA ARG A 78 -10.98 33.53 5.02
C ARG A 78 -10.22 34.28 6.11
N LEU A 79 -10.58 34.09 7.38
CA LEU A 79 -9.91 34.75 8.51
C LEU A 79 -8.50 34.20 8.68
N VAL A 80 -8.37 32.88 8.65
CA VAL A 80 -7.09 32.18 8.86
C VAL A 80 -6.12 32.45 7.72
N VAL A 81 -6.59 32.41 6.46
CA VAL A 81 -5.77 32.75 5.29
C VAL A 81 -5.33 34.21 5.35
N ALA A 82 -6.19 35.13 5.82
CA ALA A 82 -5.81 36.54 6.00
C ALA A 82 -4.77 36.71 7.11
N PHE A 83 -4.91 36.00 8.23
CA PHE A 83 -3.97 36.05 9.34
C PHE A 83 -2.60 35.47 8.96
N ALA A 84 -2.58 34.35 8.23
CA ALA A 84 -1.34 33.77 7.73
C ALA A 84 -0.63 34.68 6.71
N LYS A 85 -1.37 35.34 5.81
CA LYS A 85 -0.82 36.36 4.89
C LYS A 85 -0.29 37.59 5.61
N PHE A 86 -0.91 37.97 6.73
CA PHE A 86 -0.42 39.06 7.57
C PHE A 86 0.92 38.70 8.21
N GLU A 87 1.04 37.51 8.83
CA GLU A 87 2.30 37.04 9.41
C GLU A 87 3.39 36.80 8.35
N GLU A 88 3.00 36.39 7.12
CA GLU A 88 3.90 36.39 5.95
C GLU A 88 4.47 37.78 5.66
N GLY A 89 3.62 38.82 5.67
CA GLY A 89 4.04 40.21 5.49
C GLY A 89 5.00 40.70 6.57
N GLN A 90 4.87 40.17 7.78
CA GLN A 90 5.75 40.47 8.92
C GLN A 90 7.02 39.60 8.99
N LYS A 91 7.22 38.69 8.02
CA LYS A 91 8.35 37.73 7.94
C LYS A 91 8.42 36.73 9.11
N GLU A 92 7.32 36.54 9.82
CA GLU A 92 7.21 35.60 10.95
C GLU A 92 6.70 34.23 10.43
N HIS A 93 7.55 33.57 9.64
CA HIS A 93 7.19 32.33 8.93
C HIS A 93 6.84 31.17 9.87
N GLU A 94 7.48 31.09 11.04
CA GLU A 94 7.19 30.06 12.04
C GLU A 94 5.79 30.21 12.63
N ARG A 95 5.36 31.45 12.88
CA ARG A 95 3.99 31.73 13.35
C ARG A 95 2.96 31.44 12.27
N ALA A 96 3.25 31.80 11.01
CA ALA A 96 2.38 31.44 9.89
C ALA A 96 2.17 29.91 9.81
N ARG A 97 3.22 29.09 10.02
CA ARG A 97 3.09 27.62 10.08
C ARG A 97 2.24 27.15 11.25
N LEU A 98 2.43 27.72 12.45
CA LEU A 98 1.61 27.38 13.61
C LEU A 98 0.14 27.71 13.38
N ILE A 99 -0.16 28.84 12.72
CA ILE A 99 -1.52 29.23 12.35
C ILE A 99 -2.10 28.25 11.34
N TYR A 100 -1.36 27.86 10.30
CA TYR A 100 -1.81 26.85 9.34
C TYR A 100 -2.05 25.49 10.00
N LYS A 101 -1.20 25.08 10.95
CA LYS A 101 -1.38 23.83 11.71
C LYS A 101 -2.62 23.88 12.61
N TYR A 102 -2.79 24.97 13.35
CA TYR A 102 -3.97 25.23 14.18
C TYR A 102 -5.26 25.18 13.35
N ALA A 103 -5.21 25.76 12.14
CA ALA A 103 -6.31 25.69 11.18
C ALA A 103 -6.66 24.24 10.81
N LEU A 104 -5.66 23.42 10.51
CA LEU A 104 -5.87 22.03 10.10
C LEU A 104 -6.41 21.15 11.24
N ASP A 105 -6.06 21.46 12.48
CA ASP A 105 -6.48 20.69 13.65
C ASP A 105 -7.92 21.03 14.09
N HIS A 106 -8.45 22.23 13.77
CA HIS A 106 -9.74 22.71 14.28
C HIS A 106 -10.81 22.97 13.21
N LEU A 107 -10.46 22.98 11.92
CA LEU A 107 -11.42 23.22 10.86
C LEU A 107 -12.09 21.95 10.32
N PRO A 108 -13.36 22.04 9.87
CA PRO A 108 -14.03 20.95 9.17
C PRO A 108 -13.29 20.52 7.90
N LYS A 109 -13.26 19.20 7.68
CA LYS A 109 -12.48 18.48 6.66
C LYS A 109 -12.69 18.98 5.21
N ASP A 110 -13.82 19.62 4.92
CA ASP A 110 -14.16 20.13 3.58
C ASP A 110 -13.40 21.44 3.24
N SER A 111 -13.01 22.22 4.25
CA SER A 111 -12.33 23.52 4.08
C SER A 111 -10.80 23.39 4.05
N CYS A 112 -10.26 22.20 4.34
CA CYS A 112 -8.82 21.96 4.40
C CYS A 112 -8.14 22.10 3.01
N GLN A 113 -8.86 21.91 1.90
CA GLN A 113 -8.27 21.92 0.55
C GLN A 113 -7.68 23.28 0.15
N GLU A 114 -8.36 24.38 0.43
CA GLU A 114 -7.89 25.73 0.06
C GLU A 114 -6.78 26.20 1.02
N ILE A 115 -6.85 25.80 2.28
CA ILE A 115 -5.76 26.01 3.26
C ILE A 115 -4.50 25.26 2.82
N TYR A 116 -4.60 24.00 2.40
CA TYR A 116 -3.47 23.27 1.86
C TYR A 116 -2.88 23.93 0.62
N LYS A 117 -3.69 24.53 -0.24
CA LYS A 117 -3.21 25.27 -1.43
C LYS A 117 -2.45 26.53 -1.02
N HIS A 118 -2.98 27.31 -0.07
CA HIS A 118 -2.30 28.49 0.46
C HIS A 118 -1.03 28.12 1.23
N TYR A 119 -1.07 27.08 2.04
CA TYR A 119 0.08 26.56 2.78
C TYR A 119 1.16 25.98 1.87
N THR A 120 0.79 25.29 0.78
CA THR A 120 1.75 24.85 -0.26
C THR A 120 2.42 26.05 -0.93
N VAL A 121 1.68 27.13 -1.21
CA VAL A 121 2.25 28.36 -1.79
C VAL A 121 3.17 29.06 -0.79
N HIS A 122 2.82 29.07 0.50
CA HIS A 122 3.65 29.60 1.57
C HIS A 122 4.99 28.87 1.65
N GLU A 123 4.95 27.54 1.77
CA GLU A 123 6.16 26.72 1.87
C GLU A 123 6.98 26.77 0.58
N LYS A 124 6.37 26.88 -0.60
CA LYS A 124 7.12 27.10 -1.86
C LYS A 124 7.87 28.44 -1.90
N LYS A 125 7.38 29.47 -1.22
CA LYS A 125 8.00 30.80 -1.19
C LYS A 125 9.03 30.96 -0.07
N PHE A 126 8.83 30.29 1.06
CA PHE A 126 9.58 30.57 2.30
C PHE A 126 10.07 29.30 3.04
N GLY A 127 9.77 28.11 2.53
CA GLY A 127 10.12 26.83 3.15
C GLY A 127 11.52 26.34 2.79
N SER A 128 12.10 25.55 3.69
CA SER A 128 13.21 24.65 3.38
C SER A 128 12.67 23.40 2.67
N ARG A 129 13.53 22.70 1.90
CA ARG A 129 13.11 21.52 1.12
C ARG A 129 12.37 20.46 1.95
N ALA A 130 12.78 20.25 3.21
CA ALA A 130 12.15 19.29 4.13
C ALA A 130 10.73 19.73 4.56
N ALA A 131 10.54 21.01 4.89
CA ALA A 131 9.21 21.51 5.28
C ALA A 131 8.21 21.44 4.11
N ILE A 132 8.67 21.67 2.88
CA ILE A 132 7.84 21.50 1.67
C ILE A 132 7.44 20.03 1.49
N GLU A 133 8.37 19.09 1.74
CA GLU A 133 8.11 17.65 1.64
C GLU A 133 7.08 17.21 2.69
N ASP A 134 7.19 17.65 3.95
CA ASP A 134 6.23 17.33 5.03
C ASP A 134 4.80 17.84 4.74
N VAL A 135 4.68 19.03 4.15
CA VAL A 135 3.38 19.61 3.78
C VAL A 135 2.76 18.91 2.57
N ILE A 136 3.58 18.47 1.62
CA ILE A 136 3.10 17.67 0.49
C ILE A 136 2.67 16.28 0.96
N VAL A 137 3.42 15.67 1.89
CA VAL A 137 3.09 14.36 2.48
C VAL A 137 1.78 14.45 3.27
N SER A 138 1.60 15.45 4.12
CA SER A 138 0.34 15.66 4.87
C SER A 138 -0.86 15.92 3.95
N LYS A 139 -0.71 16.75 2.91
CA LYS A 139 -1.76 16.96 1.89
C LYS A 139 -2.12 15.68 1.15
N ARG A 140 -1.11 14.88 0.77
CA ARG A 140 -1.33 13.60 0.10
C ARG A 140 -1.98 12.58 1.02
N ARG A 141 -1.54 12.48 2.28
CA ARG A 141 -2.14 11.66 3.34
C ARG A 141 -3.62 11.96 3.50
N PHE A 142 -3.99 13.24 3.61
CA PHE A 142 -5.39 13.64 3.71
C PHE A 142 -6.21 13.23 2.48
N LYS A 143 -5.69 13.51 1.27
CA LYS A 143 -6.35 13.11 0.02
C LYS A 143 -6.55 11.60 -0.08
N TYR A 144 -5.54 10.82 0.28
CA TYR A 144 -5.66 9.36 0.26
C TYR A 144 -6.58 8.84 1.35
N GLU A 145 -6.61 9.46 2.53
CA GLU A 145 -7.57 9.10 3.58
C GLU A 145 -9.02 9.41 3.17
N GLU A 146 -9.24 10.49 2.44
CA GLU A 146 -10.52 10.86 1.83
C GLU A 146 -10.92 9.88 0.71
N GLU A 147 -9.99 9.52 -0.17
CA GLU A 147 -10.18 8.50 -1.22
C GLU A 147 -10.48 7.12 -0.63
N VAL A 148 -9.85 6.78 0.50
CA VAL A 148 -10.10 5.54 1.25
C VAL A 148 -11.49 5.55 1.90
N LYS A 149 -11.93 6.68 2.47
CA LYS A 149 -13.27 6.79 3.07
C LYS A 149 -14.38 6.77 2.02
N THR A 150 -14.15 7.42 0.89
CA THR A 150 -15.12 7.46 -0.22
C THR A 150 -15.17 6.14 -0.98
N ASN A 151 -14.03 5.46 -1.16
CA ASN A 151 -13.95 4.17 -1.84
C ASN A 151 -13.07 3.16 -1.07
N PRO A 152 -13.59 2.53 0.00
CA PRO A 152 -12.84 1.56 0.81
C PRO A 152 -12.28 0.38 0.01
N TYR A 153 -12.90 0.06 -1.14
CA TYR A 153 -12.51 -1.05 -2.02
C TYR A 153 -11.46 -0.69 -3.08
N ASN A 154 -11.02 0.57 -3.16
CA ASN A 154 -9.95 0.97 -4.08
C ASN A 154 -8.57 0.65 -3.48
N TYR A 155 -8.09 -0.57 -3.71
CA TYR A 155 -6.78 -1.01 -3.23
C TYR A 155 -5.60 -0.19 -3.76
N ASP A 156 -5.76 0.55 -4.86
CA ASP A 156 -4.68 1.39 -5.40
C ASP A 156 -4.46 2.64 -4.55
N ALA A 157 -5.54 3.24 -4.04
CA ALA A 157 -5.46 4.32 -3.06
C ALA A 157 -4.79 3.85 -1.76
N TRP A 158 -5.07 2.62 -1.32
CA TRP A 158 -4.39 2.02 -0.17
C TRP A 158 -2.89 1.80 -0.42
N PHE A 159 -2.49 1.32 -1.60
CA PHE A 159 -1.07 1.16 -1.95
C PHE A 159 -0.32 2.49 -2.00
N ASP A 160 -0.96 3.54 -2.53
CA ASP A 160 -0.35 4.87 -2.61
C ASP A 160 -0.29 5.54 -1.23
N TYR A 161 -1.28 5.26 -0.37
CA TYR A 161 -1.27 5.71 1.02
C TYR A 161 -0.15 5.04 1.84
N LEU A 162 -0.03 3.72 1.74
CA LEU A 162 1.00 2.95 2.45
C LEU A 162 2.41 3.33 2.01
N ARG A 163 2.65 3.52 0.71
CA ARG A 163 3.96 3.97 0.21
C ARG A 163 4.37 5.35 0.75
N LEU A 164 3.41 6.21 1.03
CA LEU A 164 3.69 7.50 1.67
C LEU A 164 4.00 7.35 3.16
N LEU A 165 3.30 6.46 3.85
CA LEU A 165 3.54 6.22 5.27
C LEU A 165 4.87 5.49 5.48
N GLU A 166 5.23 4.54 4.62
CA GLU A 166 6.56 3.90 4.59
C GLU A 166 7.68 4.93 4.42
N ALA A 167 7.44 6.04 3.71
CA ALA A 167 8.40 7.14 3.60
C ALA A 167 8.49 8.03 4.86
N ASP A 168 7.46 8.03 5.71
CA ASP A 168 7.37 8.80 6.96
C ASP A 168 7.98 8.03 8.15
N GLY A 169 8.08 6.69 8.05
CA GLY A 169 8.76 5.84 9.05
C GLY A 169 8.00 5.65 10.37
N ASN A 170 6.74 6.10 10.46
CA ASN A 170 5.90 5.95 11.65
C ASN A 170 5.28 4.54 11.73
N THR A 171 6.01 3.59 12.34
CA THR A 171 5.66 2.16 12.40
C THR A 171 4.26 1.87 12.97
N GLU A 172 3.82 2.62 13.99
CA GLU A 172 2.51 2.44 14.62
C GLU A 172 1.35 2.86 13.69
N GLN A 173 1.52 3.98 12.99
CA GLN A 173 0.51 4.47 12.03
C GLN A 173 0.47 3.58 10.78
N ILE A 174 1.62 3.06 10.35
CA ILE A 174 1.70 2.11 9.25
C ILE A 174 0.94 0.82 9.63
N ARG A 175 1.13 0.30 10.85
CA ARG A 175 0.38 -0.86 11.36
C ARG A 175 -1.12 -0.63 11.38
N GLU A 176 -1.57 0.48 11.98
CA GLU A 176 -3.00 0.79 12.04
C GLU A 176 -3.62 0.91 10.64
N THR A 177 -2.90 1.51 9.70
CA THR A 177 -3.38 1.64 8.32
C THR A 177 -3.39 0.32 7.55
N TYR A 178 -2.41 -0.57 7.79
CA TYR A 178 -2.46 -1.94 7.30
C TYR A 178 -3.63 -2.73 7.88
N GLU A 179 -3.88 -2.65 9.19
CA GLU A 179 -5.02 -3.30 9.84
C GLU A 179 -6.36 -2.79 9.30
N ARG A 180 -6.50 -1.47 9.11
CA ARG A 180 -7.67 -0.85 8.49
C ARG A 180 -7.84 -1.30 7.04
N ALA A 181 -6.75 -1.43 6.29
CA ALA A 181 -6.79 -1.89 4.91
C ALA A 181 -7.16 -3.39 4.83
N ILE A 182 -6.70 -4.20 5.78
CA ILE A 182 -7.01 -5.63 5.90
C ILE A 182 -8.47 -5.86 6.25
N ALA A 183 -9.05 -5.05 7.15
CA ALA A 183 -10.46 -5.14 7.54
C ALA A 183 -11.42 -4.97 6.35
N ASN A 184 -11.00 -4.25 5.31
CA ASN A 184 -11.76 -4.08 4.07
C ASN A 184 -11.59 -5.27 3.13
N VAL A 185 -12.19 -6.39 3.51
CA VAL A 185 -12.19 -7.63 2.69
C VAL A 185 -12.97 -7.39 1.39
N PRO A 186 -12.41 -7.77 0.21
CA PRO A 186 -13.12 -7.65 -1.05
C PRO A 186 -14.47 -8.40 -1.03
N PRO A 187 -15.59 -7.75 -1.36
CA PRO A 187 -16.91 -8.40 -1.36
C PRO A 187 -17.11 -9.37 -2.53
N SER A 188 -16.35 -9.17 -3.62
CA SER A 188 -16.39 -10.06 -4.79
C SER A 188 -15.42 -11.23 -4.63
N LYS A 189 -15.88 -12.45 -4.94
CA LYS A 189 -15.06 -13.68 -4.97
C LYS A 189 -14.23 -13.85 -6.25
N GLU A 190 -14.14 -12.81 -7.09
CA GLU A 190 -13.35 -12.88 -8.31
C GLU A 190 -11.85 -12.76 -8.05
N LYS A 191 -11.08 -13.67 -8.66
CA LYS A 191 -9.62 -13.73 -8.55
C LYS A 191 -8.91 -12.41 -8.88
N ARG A 192 -9.52 -11.51 -9.67
CA ARG A 192 -8.92 -10.21 -10.03
C ARG A 192 -8.86 -9.25 -8.84
N HIS A 193 -9.93 -9.12 -8.07
CA HIS A 193 -9.99 -8.24 -6.91
C HIS A 193 -9.15 -8.77 -5.74
N TRP A 194 -9.11 -10.10 -5.59
CA TRP A 194 -8.27 -10.75 -4.58
C TRP A 194 -6.77 -10.64 -4.85
N ARG A 195 -6.34 -10.47 -6.11
CA ARG A 195 -4.92 -10.27 -6.43
C ARG A 195 -4.37 -9.06 -5.71
N ARG A 196 -5.02 -7.89 -5.85
CA ARG A 196 -4.56 -6.65 -5.22
C ARG A 196 -4.61 -6.74 -3.70
N TYR A 197 -5.69 -7.29 -3.14
CA TYR A 197 -5.78 -7.53 -1.70
C TYR A 197 -4.65 -8.43 -1.16
N ILE A 198 -4.23 -9.45 -1.91
CA ILE A 198 -3.11 -10.31 -1.49
C ILE A 198 -1.77 -9.61 -1.59
N TYR A 199 -1.58 -8.73 -2.57
CA TYR A 199 -0.38 -7.90 -2.61
C TYR A 199 -0.32 -6.95 -1.41
N LEU A 200 -1.45 -6.49 -0.88
CA LEU A 200 -1.50 -5.72 0.36
C LEU A 200 -0.96 -6.54 1.55
N TRP A 201 -1.42 -7.79 1.70
CA TRP A 201 -0.89 -8.71 2.71
C TRP A 201 0.60 -9.02 2.54
N ILE A 202 1.05 -9.20 1.30
CA ILE A 202 2.47 -9.42 1.01
C ILE A 202 3.28 -8.18 1.39
N ASN A 203 2.82 -6.98 1.05
CA ASN A 203 3.50 -5.74 1.42
C ASN A 203 3.54 -5.57 2.93
N TYR A 204 2.46 -5.88 3.65
CA TYR A 204 2.47 -5.83 5.12
C TYR A 204 3.48 -6.79 5.74
N ALA A 205 3.54 -8.03 5.23
CA ALA A 205 4.51 -9.02 5.70
C ALA A 205 5.96 -8.62 5.36
N VAL A 206 6.21 -8.05 4.17
CA VAL A 206 7.53 -7.56 3.78
C VAL A 206 7.93 -6.33 4.61
N TYR A 207 6.99 -5.45 4.91
CA TYR A 207 7.19 -4.28 5.75
C TYR A 207 7.60 -4.69 7.17
N GLU A 208 6.82 -5.56 7.81
CA GLU A 208 7.13 -6.05 9.16
C GLU A 208 8.44 -6.87 9.20
N GLU A 209 8.78 -7.57 8.11
CA GLU A 209 10.04 -8.30 8.01
C GLU A 209 11.26 -7.39 7.80
N LEU A 210 11.14 -6.28 7.08
CA LEU A 210 12.26 -5.39 6.76
C LEU A 210 12.48 -4.28 7.78
N GLU A 211 11.41 -3.71 8.34
CA GLU A 211 11.51 -2.53 9.22
C GLU A 211 11.42 -2.86 10.72
N ASN A 212 10.60 -3.84 11.09
CA ASN A 212 10.30 -4.11 12.51
C ASN A 212 11.02 -5.33 13.07
N ASP A 213 11.65 -6.18 12.24
CA ASP A 213 12.35 -7.41 12.64
C ASP A 213 11.52 -8.28 13.63
N ASP A 214 10.18 -8.24 13.53
CA ASP A 214 9.24 -8.92 14.42
C ASP A 214 8.75 -10.23 13.73
N PRO A 215 9.47 -11.36 13.85
CA PRO A 215 9.17 -12.57 13.10
C PRO A 215 7.83 -13.22 13.49
N ASP A 216 7.41 -13.06 14.75
CA ASP A 216 6.19 -13.67 15.25
C ASP A 216 4.93 -12.98 14.71
N LYS A 217 4.95 -11.65 14.58
CA LYS A 217 3.86 -10.92 13.92
C LYS A 217 3.77 -11.30 12.45
N VAL A 218 4.88 -11.40 11.74
CA VAL A 218 4.87 -11.83 10.34
C VAL A 218 4.20 -13.21 10.19
N ARG A 219 4.44 -14.14 11.12
CA ARG A 219 3.75 -15.45 11.15
C ARG A 219 2.25 -15.31 11.37
N GLU A 220 1.83 -14.45 12.30
CA GLU A 220 0.41 -14.18 12.56
C GLU A 220 -0.27 -13.58 11.34
N VAL A 221 0.38 -12.61 10.68
CA VAL A 221 -0.08 -11.98 9.44
C VAL A 221 -0.24 -13.00 8.32
N PHE A 222 0.74 -13.87 8.12
CA PHE A 222 0.62 -14.93 7.12
C PHE A 222 -0.49 -15.94 7.47
N LYS A 223 -0.63 -16.35 8.74
CA LYS A 223 -1.72 -17.24 9.16
C LYS A 223 -3.10 -16.59 8.97
N ALA A 224 -3.26 -15.33 9.39
CA ALA A 224 -4.50 -14.57 9.20
C ALA A 224 -4.84 -14.41 7.71
N CYS A 225 -3.84 -14.09 6.87
CA CYS A 225 -4.01 -14.04 5.42
C CYS A 225 -4.52 -15.37 4.86
N LEU A 226 -3.96 -16.49 5.33
CA LEU A 226 -4.39 -17.82 4.93
C LEU A 226 -5.81 -18.13 5.40
N ASP A 227 -6.23 -17.71 6.59
CA ASP A 227 -7.61 -17.97 7.07
C ASP A 227 -8.65 -17.14 6.32
N VAL A 228 -8.31 -15.90 5.94
CA VAL A 228 -9.20 -15.00 5.18
C VAL A 228 -9.40 -15.49 3.74
N ILE A 229 -8.41 -16.16 3.14
CA ILE A 229 -8.50 -16.63 1.75
C ILE A 229 -9.46 -17.83 1.65
N PRO A 230 -10.53 -17.74 0.84
CA PRO A 230 -11.39 -18.88 0.54
C PRO A 230 -10.66 -19.88 -0.38
N HIS A 231 -9.93 -20.83 0.22
CA HIS A 231 -9.16 -21.85 -0.49
C HIS A 231 -9.99 -22.75 -1.42
N LYS A 232 -11.31 -22.80 -1.23
CA LYS A 232 -12.24 -23.60 -2.04
C LYS A 232 -12.53 -22.99 -3.41
N THR A 233 -12.41 -21.66 -3.58
CA THR A 233 -12.79 -20.96 -4.82
C THR A 233 -11.60 -20.48 -5.63
N PHE A 234 -10.53 -20.00 -4.97
CA PHE A 234 -9.31 -19.61 -5.64
C PHE A 234 -8.13 -19.71 -4.67
N THR A 235 -6.95 -19.98 -5.21
CA THR A 235 -5.75 -20.17 -4.39
C THR A 235 -4.56 -19.48 -5.02
N PHE A 236 -3.72 -18.88 -4.17
CA PHE A 236 -2.55 -18.10 -4.54
C PHE A 236 -1.29 -18.83 -4.11
N ALA A 237 -0.70 -19.57 -5.05
CA ALA A 237 0.53 -20.33 -4.80
C ALA A 237 1.69 -19.44 -4.31
N LYS A 238 1.71 -18.17 -4.72
CA LYS A 238 2.77 -17.21 -4.35
C LYS A 238 2.84 -16.95 -2.84
N ILE A 239 1.70 -16.88 -2.14
CA ILE A 239 1.70 -16.62 -0.69
C ILE A 239 2.33 -17.79 0.07
N TRP A 240 1.93 -19.01 -0.25
CA TRP A 240 2.47 -20.21 0.38
C TRP A 240 3.99 -20.34 0.17
N LEU A 241 4.48 -20.02 -1.03
CA LEU A 241 5.92 -19.98 -1.32
C LEU A 241 6.64 -18.90 -0.52
N LEU A 242 6.07 -17.68 -0.44
CA LEU A 242 6.65 -16.59 0.35
C LEU A 242 6.68 -16.93 1.84
N PHE A 243 5.62 -17.55 2.37
CA PHE A 243 5.58 -17.96 3.77
C PHE A 243 6.59 -19.06 4.09
N ALA A 244 6.77 -20.03 3.18
CA ALA A 244 7.82 -21.05 3.32
C ALA A 244 9.23 -20.45 3.25
N GLN A 245 9.47 -19.51 2.33
CA GLN A 245 10.75 -18.78 2.23
C GLN A 245 11.03 -17.92 3.47
N PHE A 246 9.99 -17.31 4.05
CA PHE A 246 10.08 -16.60 5.33
C PHE A 246 10.50 -17.54 6.47
N GLU A 247 9.84 -18.69 6.64
CA GLU A 247 10.22 -19.65 7.68
C GLU A 247 11.64 -20.20 7.48
N ILE A 248 12.13 -20.32 6.23
CA ILE A 248 13.53 -20.66 5.95
C ILE A 248 14.48 -19.55 6.40
N ARG A 249 14.17 -18.28 6.12
CA ARG A 249 14.98 -17.13 6.59
C ARG A 249 15.06 -17.10 8.11
N GLN A 250 13.97 -17.47 8.79
CA GLN A 250 13.90 -17.63 10.24
C GLN A 250 14.52 -18.96 10.77
N LYS A 251 15.18 -19.74 9.90
CA LYS A 251 15.83 -21.03 10.22
C LYS A 251 14.88 -22.12 10.75
N SER A 252 13.58 -21.94 10.57
CA SER A 252 12.52 -22.84 11.03
C SER A 252 12.15 -23.82 9.91
N LEU A 253 13.00 -24.82 9.69
CA LEU A 253 12.79 -25.84 8.64
C LEU A 253 11.51 -26.65 8.85
N GLN A 254 11.19 -26.99 10.11
CA GLN A 254 9.97 -27.71 10.43
C GLN A 254 8.71 -26.87 10.17
N GLY A 255 8.76 -25.57 10.44
CA GLY A 255 7.68 -24.63 10.13
C GLY A 255 7.43 -24.57 8.63
N ALA A 256 8.49 -24.32 7.84
CA ALA A 256 8.41 -24.28 6.38
C ALA A 256 7.81 -25.58 5.80
N ARG A 257 8.22 -26.75 6.30
CA ARG A 257 7.68 -28.05 5.86
C ARG A 257 6.20 -28.23 6.19
N ARG A 258 5.75 -27.84 7.39
CA ARG A 258 4.33 -27.90 7.76
C ARG A 258 3.49 -26.98 6.87
N VAL A 259 4.00 -25.78 6.59
CA VAL A 259 3.35 -24.82 5.69
C VAL A 259 3.24 -25.38 4.28
N MET A 260 4.31 -25.93 3.72
CA MET A 260 4.30 -26.50 2.37
C MET A 260 3.45 -27.77 2.30
N GLY A 261 3.49 -28.62 3.32
CA GLY A 261 2.62 -29.80 3.42
C GLY A 261 1.13 -29.44 3.50
N THR A 262 0.77 -28.43 4.30
CA THR A 262 -0.62 -27.93 4.37
C THR A 262 -1.05 -27.24 3.07
N ALA A 263 -0.13 -26.51 2.41
CA ALA A 263 -0.38 -25.92 1.10
C ALA A 263 -0.70 -26.99 0.05
N VAL A 264 0.09 -28.06 0.00
CA VAL A 264 -0.11 -29.18 -0.94
C VAL A 264 -1.40 -29.93 -0.63
N GLY A 265 -1.67 -30.23 0.65
CA GLY A 265 -2.88 -30.95 1.06
C GLY A 265 -4.18 -30.17 0.82
N LYS A 266 -4.18 -28.85 1.02
CA LYS A 266 -5.33 -27.99 0.69
C LYS A 266 -5.41 -27.69 -0.80
N CYS A 267 -4.28 -27.56 -1.48
CA CYS A 267 -4.15 -26.99 -2.82
C CYS A 267 -3.06 -27.68 -3.66
N PRO A 268 -3.36 -28.81 -4.30
CA PRO A 268 -2.40 -29.45 -5.18
C PRO A 268 -2.28 -28.68 -6.50
N LYS A 269 -1.25 -27.84 -6.62
CA LYS A 269 -0.90 -27.09 -7.85
C LYS A 269 0.53 -27.38 -8.27
N ASN A 270 0.76 -27.53 -9.57
CA ASN A 270 2.08 -27.76 -10.17
C ASN A 270 3.17 -26.79 -9.68
N LYS A 271 2.82 -25.51 -9.47
CA LYS A 271 3.78 -24.51 -8.98
C LYS A 271 4.17 -24.71 -7.51
N LEU A 272 3.26 -25.20 -6.66
CA LEU A 272 3.54 -25.45 -5.25
C LEU A 272 4.43 -26.67 -5.09
N TYR A 273 4.15 -27.76 -5.81
CA TYR A 273 5.02 -28.94 -5.83
C TYR A 273 6.42 -28.58 -6.33
N ARG A 274 6.55 -27.86 -7.45
CA ARG A 274 7.86 -27.41 -7.95
C ARG A 274 8.63 -26.58 -6.92
N GLY A 275 7.97 -25.61 -6.29
CA GLY A 275 8.62 -24.79 -5.25
C GLY A 275 8.96 -25.59 -3.98
N TYR A 276 8.19 -26.63 -3.65
CA TYR A 276 8.50 -27.48 -2.51
C TYR A 276 9.68 -28.42 -2.80
N ILE A 277 9.73 -28.97 -4.00
CA ILE A 277 10.83 -29.80 -4.46
C ILE A 277 12.12 -28.99 -4.54
N GLU A 278 12.08 -27.78 -5.10
CA GLU A 278 13.24 -26.88 -5.17
C GLU A 278 13.77 -26.55 -3.77
N LEU A 279 12.87 -26.36 -2.81
CA LEU A 279 13.20 -26.13 -1.40
C LEU A 279 13.89 -27.35 -0.77
N GLU A 280 13.34 -28.56 -0.91
CA GLU A 280 13.94 -29.77 -0.36
C GLU A 280 15.24 -30.14 -1.09
N LEU A 281 15.37 -29.79 -2.37
CA LEU A 281 16.60 -29.95 -3.15
C LEU A 281 17.72 -29.06 -2.60
N GLN A 282 17.43 -27.81 -2.25
CA GLN A 282 18.38 -26.91 -1.59
C GLN A 282 18.82 -27.46 -0.22
N LEU A 283 17.93 -28.16 0.49
CA LEU A 283 18.23 -28.83 1.76
C LEU A 283 18.94 -30.19 1.59
N ARG A 284 19.12 -30.66 0.34
CA ARG A 284 19.74 -31.96 -0.02
C ARG A 284 19.01 -33.18 0.54
N GLU A 285 17.70 -33.07 0.76
CA GLU A 285 16.86 -34.13 1.29
C GLU A 285 16.19 -34.92 0.15
N PHE A 286 17.01 -35.70 -0.57
CA PHE A 286 16.59 -36.37 -1.81
C PHE A 286 15.48 -37.40 -1.61
N GLU A 287 15.45 -38.09 -0.47
CA GLU A 287 14.40 -39.06 -0.17
C GLU A 287 13.02 -38.41 -0.01
N ARG A 288 12.98 -37.18 0.52
CA ARG A 288 11.74 -36.39 0.56
C ARG A 288 11.36 -35.88 -0.82
N CYS A 289 12.32 -35.45 -1.64
CA CYS A 289 12.05 -35.08 -3.02
C CYS A 289 11.37 -36.22 -3.78
N ARG A 290 11.80 -37.47 -3.57
CA ARG A 290 11.16 -38.67 -4.14
C ARG A 290 9.70 -38.80 -3.73
N ILE A 291 9.41 -38.78 -2.43
CA ILE A 291 8.04 -38.86 -1.90
C ILE A 291 7.16 -37.72 -2.46
N LEU A 292 7.74 -36.53 -2.63
CA LEU A 292 7.03 -35.38 -3.19
C LEU A 292 6.74 -35.55 -4.68
N TYR A 293 7.68 -36.07 -5.45
CA TYR A 293 7.46 -36.41 -6.85
C TYR A 293 6.43 -37.53 -7.00
N GLU A 294 6.49 -38.60 -6.21
CA GLU A 294 5.48 -39.67 -6.21
C GLU A 294 4.08 -39.12 -5.94
N LYS A 295 3.91 -38.31 -4.89
CA LYS A 295 2.63 -37.61 -4.60
C LYS A 295 2.21 -36.63 -5.69
N PHE A 296 3.18 -36.04 -6.40
CA PHE A 296 2.90 -35.13 -7.49
C PHE A 296 2.39 -35.87 -8.73
N LEU A 297 2.93 -37.06 -8.97
CA LEU A 297 2.54 -37.96 -10.05
C LEU A 297 1.19 -38.65 -9.77
N GLU A 298 0.89 -38.97 -8.51
CA GLU A 298 -0.44 -39.44 -8.09
C GLU A 298 -1.53 -38.38 -8.39
N PHE A 299 -1.22 -37.10 -8.17
CA PHE A 299 -2.18 -36.02 -8.36
C PHE A 299 -2.34 -35.58 -9.82
N GLY A 300 -1.25 -35.57 -10.59
CA GLY A 300 -1.25 -35.09 -11.96
C GLY A 300 -0.43 -35.98 -12.89
N PRO A 301 -0.89 -37.21 -13.19
CA PRO A 301 -0.15 -38.12 -14.04
C PRO A 301 -0.04 -37.64 -15.50
N GLU A 302 -0.92 -36.72 -15.90
CA GLU A 302 -0.99 -36.13 -17.25
C GLU A 302 0.16 -35.16 -17.56
N ASN A 303 0.80 -34.58 -16.53
CA ASN A 303 1.77 -33.51 -16.70
C ASN A 303 3.18 -34.06 -17.01
N CYS A 304 3.53 -34.10 -18.29
CA CYS A 304 4.86 -34.55 -18.77
C CYS A 304 6.04 -33.81 -18.13
N THR A 305 5.90 -32.53 -17.77
CA THR A 305 7.01 -31.76 -17.18
C THR A 305 7.40 -32.25 -15.79
N SER A 306 6.47 -32.88 -15.07
CA SER A 306 6.70 -33.47 -13.75
C SER A 306 7.57 -34.71 -13.87
N TRP A 307 7.24 -35.58 -14.83
CA TRP A 307 7.98 -36.80 -15.14
C TRP A 307 9.42 -36.51 -15.56
N ILE A 308 9.60 -35.55 -16.47
CA ILE A 308 10.94 -35.14 -16.96
C ILE A 308 11.79 -34.65 -15.78
N LYS A 309 11.25 -33.75 -14.96
CA LYS A 309 11.99 -33.20 -13.81
C LYS A 309 12.29 -34.25 -12.73
N TYR A 310 11.44 -35.26 -12.58
CA TYR A 310 11.71 -36.36 -11.66
C TYR A 310 12.86 -37.23 -12.17
N ALA A 311 12.86 -37.56 -13.47
CA ALA A 311 13.93 -38.31 -14.08
C ALA A 311 15.25 -37.52 -14.11
N GLU A 312 15.25 -36.23 -14.45
CA GLU A 312 16.43 -35.35 -14.38
C GLU A 312 17.04 -35.34 -12.96
N LEU A 313 16.20 -35.33 -11.92
CA LEU A 313 16.69 -35.37 -10.53
C LEU A 313 17.42 -36.69 -10.22
N GLU A 314 16.85 -37.83 -10.61
CA GLU A 314 17.47 -39.14 -10.38
C GLU A 314 18.76 -39.31 -11.20
N THR A 315 18.81 -38.74 -12.42
CA THR A 315 20.05 -38.68 -13.22
C THR A 315 21.14 -37.89 -12.52
N ILE A 316 20.82 -36.72 -11.93
CA ILE A 316 21.77 -35.91 -11.14
C ILE A 316 22.27 -36.69 -9.92
N LEU A 317 21.42 -37.56 -9.34
CA LEU A 317 21.77 -38.42 -8.21
C LEU A 317 22.62 -39.64 -8.62
N GLY A 318 22.69 -39.95 -9.92
CA GLY A 318 23.42 -41.10 -10.45
C GLY A 318 22.63 -42.41 -10.49
N ASP A 319 21.34 -42.39 -10.13
CA ASP A 319 20.47 -43.57 -10.14
C ASP A 319 19.84 -43.76 -11.53
N ILE A 320 20.66 -44.19 -12.50
CA ILE A 320 20.29 -44.35 -13.92
C ILE A 320 19.13 -45.35 -14.09
N ASP A 321 19.18 -46.50 -13.40
CA ASP A 321 18.15 -47.55 -13.48
C ASP A 321 16.76 -47.02 -13.03
N ARG A 322 16.75 -46.13 -12.03
CA ARG A 322 15.53 -45.54 -11.51
C ARG A 322 14.99 -44.48 -12.46
N ALA A 323 15.86 -43.66 -13.04
CA ALA A 323 15.50 -42.71 -14.08
C ALA A 323 14.87 -43.43 -15.30
N GLU A 324 15.43 -44.56 -15.72
CA GLU A 324 14.86 -45.41 -16.78
C GLU A 324 13.46 -45.93 -16.40
N ALA A 325 13.31 -46.48 -15.20
CA ALA A 325 12.01 -46.97 -14.72
C ALA A 325 10.96 -45.86 -14.70
N ILE A 326 11.33 -44.63 -14.32
CA ILE A 326 10.43 -43.46 -14.33
C ILE A 326 10.00 -43.11 -15.74
N TYR A 327 10.92 -43.10 -16.71
CA TYR A 327 10.58 -42.86 -18.12
C TYR A 327 9.69 -43.95 -18.70
N GLU A 328 9.93 -45.23 -18.37
CA GLU A 328 9.09 -46.33 -18.81
C GLU A 328 7.67 -46.25 -18.21
N LEU A 329 7.56 -45.92 -16.91
CA LEU A 329 6.27 -45.68 -16.25
C LEU A 329 5.51 -44.53 -16.91
N ALA A 330 6.20 -43.43 -17.21
CA ALA A 330 5.63 -42.28 -17.88
C ALA A 330 5.11 -42.62 -19.30
N ILE A 331 5.84 -43.45 -20.05
CA ILE A 331 5.43 -43.89 -21.41
C ILE A 331 4.21 -44.82 -21.37
N ASN A 332 4.08 -45.62 -20.32
CA ASN A 332 2.95 -46.55 -20.13
C ASN A 332 1.63 -45.82 -19.78
N GLN A 333 1.69 -44.55 -19.38
CA GLN A 333 0.49 -43.73 -19.15
C GLN A 333 -0.30 -43.51 -20.46
N GLN A 334 -1.63 -43.67 -20.41
CA GLN A 334 -2.52 -43.55 -21.58
C GLN A 334 -2.94 -42.10 -21.91
N GLN A 335 -2.88 -41.19 -20.95
CA GLN A 335 -3.18 -39.77 -21.14
C GLN A 335 -1.96 -38.94 -20.71
N LEU A 336 -1.26 -38.41 -21.70
CA LEU A 336 -0.10 -37.51 -21.55
C LEU A 336 -0.41 -36.25 -22.35
N ASP A 337 -0.21 -35.07 -21.75
CA ASP A 337 -0.46 -33.77 -22.41
C ASP A 337 0.38 -33.59 -23.68
N MET A 338 1.69 -33.81 -23.55
CA MET A 338 2.68 -33.66 -24.64
C MET A 338 3.62 -34.86 -24.65
N PRO A 339 3.21 -35.98 -25.24
CA PRO A 339 4.04 -37.19 -25.30
C PRO A 339 5.40 -36.91 -25.97
N GLU A 340 5.42 -36.09 -27.01
CA GLU A 340 6.61 -35.81 -27.84
C GLU A 340 7.79 -35.25 -27.04
N VAL A 341 7.51 -34.37 -26.06
CA VAL A 341 8.55 -33.75 -25.22
C VAL A 341 9.17 -34.79 -24.28
N LEU A 342 8.35 -35.68 -23.72
CA LEU A 342 8.80 -36.77 -22.86
C LEU A 342 9.63 -37.81 -23.63
N TRP A 343 9.21 -38.14 -24.85
CA TRP A 343 9.97 -39.03 -25.72
C TRP A 343 11.32 -38.43 -26.11
N LYS A 344 11.35 -37.14 -26.44
CA LYS A 344 12.59 -36.44 -26.76
C LYS A 344 13.54 -36.44 -25.56
N SER A 345 13.08 -36.07 -24.36
CA SER A 345 13.93 -36.08 -23.16
C SER A 345 14.45 -37.47 -22.83
N TYR A 346 13.64 -38.52 -23.06
CA TYR A 346 14.10 -39.89 -22.82
C TYR A 346 15.15 -40.35 -23.83
N ILE A 347 15.01 -39.94 -25.10
CA ILE A 347 16.02 -40.18 -26.13
C ILE A 347 17.30 -39.41 -25.82
N ASP A 348 17.20 -38.13 -25.46
CA ASP A 348 18.36 -37.30 -25.10
C ASP A 348 19.09 -37.90 -23.89
N PHE A 349 18.36 -38.36 -22.87
CA PHE A 349 18.92 -39.07 -21.71
C PHE A 349 19.68 -40.35 -22.10
N GLN A 350 19.10 -41.17 -22.98
CA GLN A 350 19.74 -42.42 -23.43
C GLN A 350 20.96 -42.16 -24.34
N ILE A 351 20.99 -41.03 -25.05
CA ILE A 351 22.16 -40.58 -25.81
C ILE A 351 23.28 -40.15 -24.85
N GLU A 352 22.97 -39.44 -23.76
CA GLU A 352 23.96 -39.05 -22.74
C GLU A 352 24.60 -40.26 -22.05
N GLN A 353 23.88 -41.38 -21.92
CA GLN A 353 24.39 -42.64 -21.38
C GLN A 353 25.15 -43.51 -22.40
N GLU A 354 25.31 -43.05 -23.66
CA GLU A 354 25.95 -43.76 -24.77
C GLU A 354 25.30 -45.12 -25.15
N GLU A 355 24.07 -45.39 -24.72
CA GLU A 355 23.36 -46.66 -24.99
C GLU A 355 22.57 -46.62 -26.32
N PHE A 356 23.30 -46.56 -27.43
CA PHE A 356 22.74 -46.38 -28.77
C PHE A 356 21.74 -47.47 -29.22
N ASP A 357 21.82 -48.68 -28.66
CA ASP A 357 20.89 -49.77 -29.00
C ASP A 357 19.52 -49.59 -28.34
N LYS A 358 19.46 -49.09 -27.11
CA LYS A 358 18.20 -48.72 -26.46
C LYS A 358 17.56 -47.52 -27.18
N VAL A 359 18.36 -46.53 -27.57
CA VAL A 359 17.91 -45.38 -28.39
C VAL A 359 17.22 -45.83 -29.68
N ARG A 360 17.81 -46.78 -30.43
CA ARG A 360 17.20 -47.33 -31.65
C ARG A 360 15.86 -48.03 -31.39
N ASN A 361 15.76 -48.77 -30.29
CA ASN A 361 14.51 -49.42 -29.89
C ASN A 361 13.44 -48.40 -29.48
N LEU A 362 13.83 -47.28 -28.87
CA LEU A 362 12.93 -46.18 -28.54
C LEU A 362 12.41 -45.47 -29.78
N TYR A 363 13.26 -45.18 -30.76
CA TYR A 363 12.82 -44.66 -32.06
C TYR A 363 11.84 -45.60 -32.75
N ARG A 364 12.07 -46.93 -32.69
CA ARG A 364 11.13 -47.93 -33.25
C ARG A 364 9.78 -47.93 -32.52
N ARG A 365 9.76 -47.84 -31.19
CA ARG A 365 8.53 -47.76 -30.38
C ARG A 365 7.77 -46.46 -30.66
N LEU A 366 8.48 -45.33 -30.80
CA LEU A 366 7.91 -44.04 -31.16
C LEU A 366 7.27 -44.07 -32.55
N LEU A 367 7.96 -44.65 -33.54
CA LEU A 367 7.44 -44.83 -34.90
C LEU A 367 6.20 -45.74 -34.97
N GLN A 368 6.06 -46.71 -34.06
CA GLN A 368 4.86 -47.54 -33.98
C GLN A 368 3.67 -46.76 -33.41
N ARG A 369 3.88 -45.93 -32.37
CA ARG A 369 2.83 -45.09 -31.79
C ARG A 369 2.37 -43.97 -32.73
N THR A 370 3.27 -43.33 -33.46
CA THR A 370 2.91 -42.23 -34.39
C THR A 370 2.09 -42.71 -35.60
N LYS A 371 2.25 -43.97 -36.03
CA LYS A 371 1.42 -44.57 -37.09
C LYS A 371 -0.04 -44.83 -36.68
N HIS A 372 -0.35 -44.80 -35.38
CA HIS A 372 -1.68 -45.01 -34.84
C HIS A 372 -2.48 -43.71 -34.57
N VAL A 373 -1.88 -42.53 -34.81
CA VAL A 373 -2.59 -41.26 -34.74
C VAL A 373 -3.08 -40.89 -36.15
N LYS A 374 -4.35 -41.19 -36.42
CA LYS A 374 -5.11 -40.71 -37.58
C LYS A 374 -6.29 -39.88 -37.10
#